data_AF-C5LLN5-F1
#
_entry.id   AF-C5LLN5-F1
#
_cell.length_a   1.000
_cell.length_b   1.000
_cell.length_c   1.000
_cell.angle_alpha   90.00
_cell.angle_beta   90.00
_cell.angle_gamma   90.00
#
_symmetry.space_group_name_H-M   'P 1'
#
loop_
_entity.id
_entity.type
_entity.pdbx_description
1 polymer ?
#
loop_
_entity_poly.entity_id
_entity_poly.type
_entity_poly.pdbx_seq_one_letter_code
_entity_poly.pdbx_strand_id
1 'polypeptide(L)'
;LLEEVPEASAESKETGAYVPPHLRTRKSTTTAEEERALKLSKIRGLVNKLSEGNIELITAEIVSLLSDDDPTIVDGYAREFVDSAIGNPHISLTLLGTYCAHIVAITMLSGGRPLAIVIELIGTFVRENLPNVSDDTAGSVKAQISNCCKVIALVFTFGAVSPNVVIDLIRFIFTPNDMHRLDLVLVVLRFAGRKLRKDNLQDFSEILEVLTKDSNVAGEASGKYQFLLGELENLRNNKVNFTALSHFEANFGWLKSSNLLKGRGTPEDSLLQVPVNMFDPEQVDRLKDIPWWRGASGGIRVTATTSKAEDSEHARLLKLAAKMKMNTDLRKSIFIALMGAEDYKHAVFRLGQVIGSRPKLVPQVAVVLLHCAIHENSFNRYYCRVGKALTELPGTWGSRYSHALRNALTKLLQQCHTYPVKR
;
A
#
# COMPACT_ATOMS: atom_id res chain seq x y z
N LEU A 1 7.22 -6.78 88.90
CA LEU A 1 7.71 -6.30 87.59
C LEU A 1 6.91 -7.04 86.54
N LEU A 2 5.91 -6.34 86.01
CA LEU A 2 5.01 -6.80 84.96
C LEU A 2 5.80 -6.90 83.66
N GLU A 3 5.79 -8.06 83.00
CA GLU A 3 6.03 -8.13 81.57
C GLU A 3 5.09 -9.19 80.98
N GLU A 4 4.29 -8.70 80.04
CA GLU A 4 3.10 -9.30 79.47
C GLU A 4 3.44 -10.35 78.42
N VAL A 5 2.63 -11.42 78.41
CA VAL A 5 2.47 -12.34 77.29
C VAL A 5 1.37 -11.78 76.39
N PRO A 6 1.58 -11.62 75.07
CA PRO A 6 0.49 -11.58 74.11
C PRO A 6 0.39 -12.95 73.41
N GLU A 7 -0.62 -13.75 73.74
CA GLU A 7 -1.89 -13.87 73.01
C GLU A 7 -1.73 -14.26 71.54
N ALA A 8 -1.97 -15.56 71.30
CA ALA A 8 -2.26 -16.13 70.00
C ALA A 8 -3.53 -15.49 69.42
N SER A 9 -3.40 -14.85 68.25
CA SER A 9 -4.54 -14.44 67.43
C SER A 9 -4.58 -15.28 66.16
N ALA A 10 -5.78 -15.75 65.87
CA ALA A 10 -6.11 -16.77 64.90
C ALA A 10 -5.80 -16.35 63.46
N GLU A 11 -5.02 -17.17 62.75
CA GLU A 11 -4.98 -17.16 61.29
C GLU A 11 -6.33 -17.68 60.76
N SER A 12 -7.11 -16.76 60.22
CA SER A 12 -8.29 -17.04 59.41
C SER A 12 -7.87 -17.87 58.18
N LYS A 13 -8.22 -19.16 58.18
CA LYS A 13 -8.21 -19.99 56.97
C LYS A 13 -9.13 -19.37 55.93
N GLU A 14 -8.56 -18.61 54.99
CA GLU A 14 -9.23 -18.34 53.72
C GLU A 14 -9.44 -19.67 53.01
N THR A 15 -10.70 -20.03 52.84
CA THR A 15 -11.17 -21.18 52.06
C THR A 15 -10.95 -20.90 50.57
N GLY A 16 -9.68 -20.90 50.15
CA GLY A 16 -9.31 -20.98 48.76
C GLY A 16 -9.79 -22.32 48.20
N ALA A 17 -10.84 -22.28 47.37
CA ALA A 17 -11.35 -23.44 46.67
C ALA A 17 -10.19 -24.18 45.97
N TYR A 18 -10.04 -25.47 46.29
CA TYR A 18 -9.03 -26.35 45.71
C TYR A 18 -9.21 -26.37 44.19
N VAL A 19 -8.28 -25.75 43.46
CA VAL A 19 -8.22 -25.82 42.00
C VAL A 19 -7.47 -27.11 41.62
N PRO A 20 -8.13 -28.09 40.98
CA PRO A 20 -7.53 -29.35 40.57
C PRO A 20 -6.27 -29.16 39.71
N PRO A 21 -5.27 -30.05 39.79
CA PRO A 21 -4.02 -29.94 39.03
C PRO A 21 -4.24 -29.74 37.53
N HIS A 22 -5.22 -30.43 36.94
CA HIS A 22 -5.57 -30.31 35.51
C HIS A 22 -6.12 -28.93 35.10
N LEU A 23 -6.69 -28.16 36.03
CA LEU A 23 -7.11 -26.77 35.80
C LEU A 23 -5.96 -25.76 36.03
N ARG A 24 -4.90 -26.16 36.75
CA ARG A 24 -3.63 -25.41 36.83
C ARG A 24 -2.80 -25.61 35.56
N THR A 25 -2.76 -26.82 34.99
CA THR A 25 -2.06 -27.10 33.73
C THR A 25 -2.65 -26.33 32.54
N ARG A 26 -3.96 -26.05 32.54
CA ARG A 26 -4.62 -25.26 31.48
C ARG A 26 -4.31 -23.76 31.54
N LYS A 27 -3.76 -23.24 32.66
CA LYS A 27 -3.30 -21.85 32.77
C LYS A 27 -1.80 -21.68 32.54
N SER A 28 -1.01 -22.77 32.54
CA SER A 28 0.45 -22.71 32.43
C SER A 28 1.02 -23.15 31.08
N THR A 29 0.19 -23.62 30.15
CA THR A 29 0.60 -23.94 28.77
C THR A 29 -0.58 -23.69 27.82
N THR A 30 -0.95 -22.44 27.59
CA THR A 30 -1.68 -22.09 26.36
C THR A 30 -0.76 -22.46 25.20
N THR A 31 -1.19 -23.36 24.33
CA THR A 31 -0.39 -23.69 23.15
C THR A 31 -0.29 -22.48 22.24
N ALA A 32 0.79 -22.34 21.47
CA ALA A 32 0.93 -21.23 20.52
C ALA A 32 -0.24 -21.16 19.52
N GLU A 33 -0.87 -22.30 19.23
CA GLU A 33 -2.08 -22.39 18.41
C GLU A 33 -3.33 -21.82 19.10
N GLU A 34 -3.53 -22.09 20.39
CA GLU A 34 -4.62 -21.50 21.18
C GLU A 34 -4.47 -19.98 21.30
N GLU A 35 -3.24 -19.47 21.48
CA GLU A 35 -2.98 -18.04 21.51
C GLU A 35 -3.31 -17.38 20.15
N ARG A 36 -2.89 -18.01 19.04
CA ARG A 36 -3.24 -17.56 17.68
C ARG A 36 -4.75 -17.55 17.45
N ALA A 37 -5.45 -18.61 17.84
CA ALA A 37 -6.90 -18.69 17.72
C ALA A 37 -7.60 -17.59 18.53
N LEU A 38 -7.10 -17.28 19.73
CA LEU A 38 -7.61 -16.19 20.55
C LEU A 38 -7.37 -14.81 19.88
N LYS A 39 -6.16 -14.57 19.35
CA LYS A 39 -5.85 -13.34 18.59
C LYS A 39 -6.78 -13.19 17.38
N LEU A 40 -7.01 -14.25 16.60
CA LEU A 40 -7.91 -14.25 15.45
C LEU A 40 -9.38 -13.99 15.84
N SER A 41 -9.86 -14.62 16.92
CA SER A 41 -11.21 -14.38 17.45
C SER A 41 -11.38 -12.92 17.88
N LYS A 42 -10.35 -12.33 18.50
CA LYS A 42 -10.34 -10.92 18.87
C LYS A 42 -10.36 -10.00 17.65
N ILE A 43 -9.55 -10.29 16.63
CA ILE A 43 -9.53 -9.56 15.35
C ILE A 43 -10.93 -9.58 14.73
N ARG A 44 -11.56 -10.75 14.66
CA ARG A 44 -12.94 -10.91 14.19
C ARG A 44 -13.94 -10.05 14.94
N GLY A 45 -13.85 -10.03 16.27
CA GLY A 45 -14.70 -9.17 17.10
C GLY A 45 -14.49 -7.67 16.85
N LEU A 46 -13.26 -7.25 16.55
CA LEU A 46 -12.90 -5.85 16.30
C LEU A 46 -13.32 -5.39 14.91
N VAL A 47 -13.00 -6.16 13.87
CA VAL A 47 -13.34 -5.82 12.48
C VAL A 47 -14.86 -5.68 12.31
N ASN A 48 -15.66 -6.59 12.88
CA ASN A 48 -17.12 -6.53 12.80
C ASN A 48 -17.76 -5.38 13.60
N LYS A 49 -17.02 -4.76 14.53
CA LYS A 49 -17.48 -3.60 15.31
C LYS A 49 -16.96 -2.27 14.74
N LEU A 50 -16.24 -2.31 13.61
CA LEU A 50 -15.68 -1.13 12.99
C LEU A 50 -16.80 -0.17 12.57
N SER A 51 -16.64 1.09 12.94
CA SER A 51 -17.53 2.19 12.59
C SER A 51 -16.72 3.49 12.56
N GLU A 52 -17.29 4.55 11.99
CA GLU A 52 -16.63 5.85 11.92
C GLU A 52 -16.27 6.41 13.31
N GLY A 53 -17.11 6.16 14.32
CA GLY A 53 -16.90 6.68 15.69
C GLY A 53 -15.82 5.96 16.50
N ASN A 54 -15.42 4.74 16.10
CA ASN A 54 -14.43 3.94 16.83
C ASN A 54 -13.24 3.48 15.96
N ILE A 55 -13.12 4.00 14.72
CA ILE A 55 -12.06 3.66 13.77
C ILE A 55 -10.66 3.84 14.38
N GLU A 56 -10.43 4.92 15.14
CA GLU A 56 -9.12 5.18 15.77
C GLU A 56 -8.76 4.08 16.78
N LEU A 57 -9.65 3.78 17.73
CA LEU A 57 -9.41 2.77 18.76
C LEU A 57 -9.21 1.37 18.17
N ILE A 58 -10.09 0.97 17.25
CA ILE A 58 -10.02 -0.36 16.62
C ILE A 58 -8.75 -0.49 15.77
N THR A 59 -8.37 0.55 15.02
CA THR A 59 -7.14 0.53 14.23
C THR A 59 -5.91 0.36 15.12
N ALA A 60 -5.82 1.09 16.24
CA ALA A 60 -4.72 0.95 17.18
C ALA A 60 -4.63 -0.46 17.78
N GLU A 61 -5.77 -1.05 18.15
CA GLU A 61 -5.81 -2.38 18.74
C GLU A 61 -5.46 -3.48 17.74
N ILE A 62 -5.94 -3.38 16.49
CA ILE A 62 -5.55 -4.29 15.41
C ILE A 62 -4.05 -4.18 15.13
N VAL A 63 -3.49 -2.97 15.02
CA VAL A 63 -2.04 -2.78 14.80
C VAL A 63 -1.21 -3.42 15.91
N SER A 64 -1.66 -3.35 17.16
CA SER A 64 -1.02 -4.05 18.28
C SER A 64 -1.06 -5.57 18.10
N LEU A 65 -2.18 -6.14 17.67
CA LEU A 65 -2.31 -7.58 17.39
C LEU A 65 -1.47 -8.05 16.20
N LEU A 66 -1.21 -7.16 15.24
CA LEU A 66 -0.37 -7.42 14.06
C LEU A 66 1.12 -7.14 14.29
N SER A 67 1.52 -6.72 15.50
CA SER A 67 2.89 -6.22 15.77
C SER A 67 3.99 -7.28 15.61
N ASP A 68 3.66 -8.56 15.84
CA ASP A 68 4.58 -9.69 15.70
C ASP A 68 4.83 -10.09 14.22
N ASP A 69 4.08 -9.50 13.27
CA ASP A 69 4.09 -9.84 11.84
C ASP A 69 3.92 -11.35 11.56
N ASP A 70 3.20 -12.07 12.44
CA ASP A 70 2.88 -13.48 12.25
C ASP A 70 2.01 -13.66 10.99
N PRO A 71 2.50 -14.38 9.96
CA PRO A 71 1.77 -14.63 8.72
C PRO A 71 0.33 -15.08 8.93
N THR A 72 0.10 -15.96 9.91
CA THR A 72 -1.21 -16.53 10.19
C THR A 72 -2.20 -15.47 10.66
N ILE A 73 -1.71 -14.54 11.47
CA ILE A 73 -2.51 -13.47 12.07
C ILE A 73 -2.78 -12.38 11.04
N VAL A 74 -1.78 -12.00 10.24
CA VAL A 74 -1.92 -11.01 9.17
C VAL A 74 -2.88 -11.51 8.09
N ASP A 75 -2.71 -12.75 7.63
CA ASP A 75 -3.59 -13.36 6.65
C ASP A 75 -5.01 -13.53 7.22
N GLY A 76 -5.12 -13.89 8.51
CA GLY A 76 -6.41 -14.00 9.21
C GLY A 76 -7.16 -12.67 9.30
N TYR A 77 -6.45 -11.58 9.59
CA TYR A 77 -7.01 -10.22 9.55
C TYR A 77 -7.50 -9.86 8.14
N ALA A 78 -6.70 -10.13 7.11
CA ALA A 78 -7.08 -9.82 5.73
C ALA A 78 -8.33 -10.59 5.27
N ARG A 79 -8.46 -11.87 5.68
CA ARG A 79 -9.67 -12.67 5.42
C ARG A 79 -10.89 -12.08 6.12
N GLU A 80 -10.77 -11.78 7.42
CA GLU A 80 -11.89 -11.17 8.15
C GLU A 80 -12.29 -9.81 7.58
N PHE A 81 -11.32 -8.99 7.15
CA PHE A 81 -11.61 -7.74 6.45
C PHE A 81 -12.49 -7.98 5.22
N VAL A 82 -12.11 -8.95 4.37
CA VAL A 82 -12.87 -9.30 3.16
C VAL A 82 -14.25 -9.83 3.54
N ASP A 83 -14.35 -10.72 4.53
CA ASP A 83 -15.63 -11.29 4.97
C ASP A 83 -16.58 -10.19 5.50
N SER A 84 -16.10 -9.24 6.29
CA SER A 84 -16.93 -8.15 6.81
C SER A 84 -17.28 -7.09 5.75
N ALA A 85 -16.32 -6.69 4.91
CA ALA A 85 -16.49 -5.61 3.95
C ALA A 85 -17.18 -6.04 2.65
N ILE A 86 -16.98 -7.28 2.21
CA ILE A 86 -17.48 -7.82 0.94
C ILE A 86 -18.55 -8.87 1.19
N GLY A 87 -18.41 -9.70 2.24
CA GLY A 87 -19.35 -10.79 2.51
C GLY A 87 -20.80 -10.35 2.66
N ASN A 88 -21.05 -9.14 3.20
CA ASN A 88 -22.38 -8.53 3.19
C ASN A 88 -22.63 -7.75 1.87
N PRO A 89 -23.53 -8.21 0.98
CA PRO A 89 -23.80 -7.56 -0.30
C PRO A 89 -24.41 -6.17 -0.16
N HIS A 90 -25.15 -5.93 0.93
CA HIS A 90 -25.91 -4.70 1.19
C HIS A 90 -25.26 -3.80 2.24
N ILE A 91 -23.95 -3.93 2.44
CA ILE A 91 -23.19 -3.03 3.31
C ILE A 91 -23.42 -1.55 2.92
N SER A 92 -23.61 -0.70 3.93
CA SER A 92 -23.71 0.75 3.70
C SER A 92 -22.42 1.27 3.05
N LEU A 93 -22.58 2.16 2.07
CA LEU A 93 -21.46 2.80 1.39
C LEU A 93 -20.53 3.54 2.36
N THR A 94 -21.09 4.22 3.37
CA THR A 94 -20.30 4.94 4.38
C THR A 94 -19.42 4.00 5.20
N LEU A 95 -19.99 2.88 5.66
CA LEU A 95 -19.27 1.85 6.40
C LEU A 95 -18.18 1.19 5.55
N LEU A 96 -18.45 0.92 4.27
CA LEU A 96 -17.43 0.42 3.35
C LEU A 96 -16.25 1.41 3.20
N GLY A 97 -16.55 2.71 3.16
CA GLY A 97 -15.55 3.77 3.22
C GLY A 97 -14.70 3.75 4.49
N THR A 98 -15.32 3.48 5.64
CA THR A 98 -14.63 3.31 6.93
C THR A 98 -13.69 2.11 6.91
N TYR A 99 -14.12 0.96 6.38
CA TYR A 99 -13.25 -0.20 6.16
C TYR A 99 -12.05 0.18 5.27
N CYS A 100 -12.29 0.87 4.17
CA CYS A 100 -11.23 1.31 3.26
C CYS A 100 -10.23 2.27 3.94
N ALA A 101 -10.69 3.19 4.78
CA ALA A 101 -9.81 4.08 5.53
C ALA A 101 -8.98 3.32 6.58
N HIS A 102 -9.61 2.36 7.26
CA HIS A 102 -8.95 1.51 8.25
C HIS A 102 -7.83 0.67 7.64
N ILE A 103 -8.05 -0.01 6.51
CA ILE A 103 -7.00 -0.81 5.86
C ILE A 103 -5.85 0.07 5.32
N VAL A 104 -6.16 1.28 4.85
CA VAL A 104 -5.13 2.26 4.46
C VAL A 104 -4.28 2.67 5.66
N ALA A 105 -4.90 2.95 6.81
CA ALA A 105 -4.16 3.27 8.02
C ALA A 105 -3.29 2.10 8.51
N ILE A 106 -3.80 0.87 8.47
CA ILE A 106 -3.00 -0.33 8.78
C ILE A 106 -1.82 -0.46 7.82
N THR A 107 -2.02 -0.17 6.53
CA THR A 107 -0.94 -0.17 5.53
C THR A 107 0.18 0.81 5.92
N MET A 108 -0.19 2.00 6.38
CA MET A 108 0.76 3.03 6.84
C MET A 108 1.47 2.67 8.16
N LEU A 109 0.83 1.87 9.02
CA LEU A 109 1.32 1.56 10.37
C LEU A 109 2.11 0.26 10.44
N SER A 110 1.61 -0.79 9.80
CA SER A 110 2.14 -2.16 9.83
C SER A 110 2.81 -2.60 8.52
N GLY A 111 2.60 -1.86 7.42
CA GLY A 111 3.19 -2.15 6.11
C GLY A 111 2.23 -2.68 5.07
N GLY A 112 2.75 -2.92 3.86
CA GLY A 112 1.98 -3.23 2.65
C GLY A 112 1.22 -4.55 2.65
N ARG A 113 1.68 -5.52 3.43
CA ARG A 113 1.24 -6.92 3.34
C ARG A 113 -0.27 -7.14 3.58
N PRO A 114 -0.91 -6.59 4.62
CA PRO A 114 -2.34 -6.81 4.85
C PRO A 114 -3.20 -6.38 3.65
N LEU A 115 -2.92 -5.19 3.11
CA LEU A 115 -3.64 -4.69 1.95
C LEU A 115 -3.36 -5.51 0.68
N ALA A 116 -2.13 -5.99 0.51
CA ALA A 116 -1.77 -6.82 -0.62
C ALA A 116 -2.54 -8.15 -0.64
N ILE A 117 -2.69 -8.79 0.52
CA ILE A 117 -3.50 -10.01 0.68
C ILE A 117 -4.98 -9.71 0.43
N VAL A 118 -5.50 -8.58 0.92
CA VAL A 118 -6.88 -8.15 0.62
C VAL A 118 -7.10 -8.00 -0.89
N ILE A 119 -6.15 -7.40 -1.61
CA ILE A 119 -6.23 -7.26 -3.08
C ILE A 119 -6.19 -8.63 -3.77
N GLU A 120 -5.34 -9.57 -3.32
CA GLU A 120 -5.28 -10.94 -3.84
C GLU A 120 -6.60 -11.70 -3.63
N LEU A 121 -7.17 -11.63 -2.42
CA LEU A 121 -8.44 -12.26 -2.08
C LEU A 121 -9.59 -11.69 -2.91
N ILE A 122 -9.62 -10.36 -3.09
CA ILE A 122 -10.58 -9.69 -3.96
C ILE A 122 -10.41 -10.14 -5.40
N GLY A 123 -9.18 -10.16 -5.92
CA GLY A 123 -8.88 -10.57 -7.30
C GLY A 123 -9.34 -12.01 -7.57
N THR A 124 -9.10 -12.91 -6.62
CA THR A 124 -9.53 -14.30 -6.68
C THR A 124 -11.05 -14.40 -6.69
N PHE A 125 -11.72 -13.74 -5.75
CA PHE A 125 -13.18 -13.72 -5.67
C PHE A 125 -13.83 -13.19 -6.95
N VAL A 126 -13.34 -12.07 -7.48
CA VAL A 126 -13.84 -11.49 -8.73
C VAL A 126 -13.59 -12.44 -9.91
N ARG A 127 -12.40 -13.06 -10.01
CA ARG A 127 -12.09 -14.00 -11.09
C ARG A 127 -13.03 -15.21 -11.12
N GLU A 128 -13.32 -15.78 -9.96
CA GLU A 128 -14.15 -16.98 -9.83
C GLU A 128 -15.64 -16.71 -10.03
N ASN A 129 -16.13 -15.53 -9.62
CA ASN A 129 -17.55 -15.23 -9.59
C ASN A 129 -18.03 -14.35 -10.75
N LEU A 130 -17.18 -13.53 -11.37
CA LEU A 130 -17.55 -12.64 -12.47
C LEU A 130 -18.12 -13.37 -13.71
N PRO A 131 -17.60 -14.55 -14.13
CA PRO A 131 -18.20 -15.31 -15.23
C PRO A 131 -19.62 -15.78 -14.96
N ASN A 132 -19.97 -15.93 -13.68
CA ASN A 132 -21.27 -16.42 -13.24
C ASN A 132 -22.28 -15.29 -13.02
N VAL A 133 -21.95 -14.03 -13.33
CA VAL A 133 -22.89 -12.90 -13.22
C VAL A 133 -23.79 -12.91 -14.47
N SER A 134 -24.98 -13.52 -14.33
CA SER A 134 -26.07 -13.44 -15.31
C SER A 134 -27.31 -12.77 -14.71
N ASP A 135 -28.30 -12.44 -15.54
CA ASP A 135 -29.57 -11.82 -15.08
C ASP A 135 -30.30 -12.66 -14.00
N ASP A 136 -30.09 -13.99 -13.98
CA ASP A 136 -30.78 -14.93 -13.07
C ASP A 136 -29.98 -15.35 -11.83
N THR A 137 -28.68 -15.04 -11.76
CA THR A 137 -27.82 -15.39 -10.63
C THR A 137 -27.83 -14.27 -9.58
N ALA A 138 -28.76 -14.41 -8.63
CA ALA A 138 -28.79 -13.85 -7.29
C ALA A 138 -28.02 -12.51 -7.13
N GLY A 139 -28.74 -11.38 -7.16
CA GLY A 139 -28.20 -10.02 -7.00
C GLY A 139 -27.22 -9.80 -5.82
N SER A 140 -27.16 -10.74 -4.87
CA SER A 140 -26.10 -10.87 -3.87
C SER A 140 -24.69 -10.93 -4.47
N VAL A 141 -24.39 -11.83 -5.41
CA VAL A 141 -23.01 -12.02 -5.91
C VAL A 141 -22.54 -10.80 -6.72
N LYS A 142 -23.41 -10.26 -7.59
CA LYS A 142 -23.14 -9.00 -8.30
C LYS A 142 -22.87 -7.85 -7.32
N ALA A 143 -23.64 -7.76 -6.23
CA ALA A 143 -23.44 -6.73 -5.22
C ALA A 143 -22.11 -6.92 -4.45
N GLN A 144 -21.71 -8.16 -4.16
CA GLN A 144 -20.40 -8.46 -3.57
C GLN A 144 -19.25 -8.05 -4.53
N ILE A 145 -19.34 -8.38 -5.83
CA ILE A 145 -18.37 -7.93 -6.84
C ILE A 145 -18.36 -6.39 -6.95
N SER A 146 -19.53 -5.75 -6.86
CA SER A 146 -19.62 -4.29 -6.79
C SER A 146 -18.91 -3.74 -5.55
N ASN A 147 -18.99 -4.41 -4.40
CA ASN A 147 -18.26 -4.03 -3.18
C ASN A 147 -16.75 -4.19 -3.37
N CYS A 148 -16.29 -5.29 -3.99
CA CYS A 148 -14.89 -5.46 -4.39
C CYS A 148 -14.38 -4.28 -5.24
N CYS A 149 -15.16 -3.88 -6.26
CA CYS A 149 -14.84 -2.75 -7.13
C CYS A 149 -14.72 -1.44 -6.35
N LYS A 150 -15.64 -1.19 -5.42
CA LYS A 150 -15.62 -0.01 -4.55
C LYS A 150 -14.41 -0.01 -3.63
N VAL A 151 -14.06 -1.14 -3.02
CA VAL A 151 -12.89 -1.25 -2.13
C VAL A 151 -11.61 -0.89 -2.87
N ILE A 152 -11.35 -1.50 -4.03
CA ILE A 152 -10.15 -1.20 -4.82
C ILE A 152 -10.12 0.28 -5.23
N ALA A 153 -11.24 0.80 -5.73
CA ALA A 153 -11.33 2.18 -6.17
C ALA A 153 -11.13 3.19 -5.01
N LEU A 154 -11.70 2.92 -3.83
CA LEU A 154 -11.59 3.78 -2.65
C LEU A 154 -10.18 3.76 -2.05
N VAL A 155 -9.56 2.59 -1.92
CA VAL A 155 -8.18 2.47 -1.41
C VAL A 155 -7.19 3.17 -2.35
N PHE A 156 -7.37 3.06 -3.67
CA PHE A 156 -6.61 3.87 -4.65
C PHE A 156 -6.85 5.38 -4.44
N THR A 157 -8.12 5.78 -4.28
CA THR A 157 -8.48 7.20 -4.08
C THR A 157 -7.85 7.75 -2.80
N PHE A 158 -7.84 6.98 -1.72
CA PHE A 158 -7.15 7.30 -0.47
C PHE A 158 -5.62 7.30 -0.60
N GLY A 159 -5.05 6.69 -1.64
CA GLY A 159 -3.63 6.82 -2.00
C GLY A 159 -2.74 5.67 -1.58
N ALA A 160 -3.30 4.55 -1.14
CA ALA A 160 -2.50 3.40 -0.73
C ALA A 160 -2.10 2.47 -1.90
N VAL A 161 -2.68 2.63 -3.10
CA VAL A 161 -2.45 1.71 -4.23
C VAL A 161 -2.10 2.48 -5.50
N SER A 162 -1.31 1.85 -6.37
CA SER A 162 -0.94 2.39 -7.69
C SER A 162 -2.14 2.46 -8.65
N PRO A 163 -2.11 3.37 -9.66
CA PRO A 163 -3.15 3.43 -10.68
C PRO A 163 -3.30 2.13 -11.47
N ASN A 164 -2.20 1.38 -11.66
CA ASN A 164 -2.18 0.13 -12.43
C ASN A 164 -3.19 -0.89 -11.90
N VAL A 165 -3.34 -1.03 -10.59
CA VAL A 165 -4.31 -1.98 -10.00
C VAL A 165 -5.74 -1.66 -10.42
N VAL A 166 -6.10 -0.37 -10.47
CA VAL A 166 -7.44 0.06 -10.91
C VAL A 166 -7.61 -0.15 -12.42
N ILE A 167 -6.56 0.09 -13.20
CA ILE A 167 -6.56 -0.10 -14.64
C ILE A 167 -6.73 -1.58 -14.99
N ASP A 168 -5.99 -2.46 -14.32
CA ASP A 168 -6.06 -3.90 -14.52
C ASP A 168 -7.43 -4.45 -14.11
N LEU A 169 -8.04 -3.91 -13.04
CA LEU A 169 -9.43 -4.21 -12.65
C LEU A 169 -10.42 -3.82 -13.76
N ILE A 170 -10.30 -2.61 -14.32
CA ILE A 170 -11.18 -2.17 -15.40
C ILE A 170 -11.03 -3.08 -16.62
N ARG A 171 -9.79 -3.41 -17.01
CA ARG A 171 -9.50 -4.31 -18.14
C ARG A 171 -10.03 -5.73 -17.91
N PHE A 172 -9.95 -6.25 -16.68
CA PHE A 172 -10.44 -7.57 -16.34
C PHE A 172 -11.98 -7.64 -16.34
N ILE A 173 -12.64 -6.62 -15.79
CA ILE A 173 -14.10 -6.59 -15.72
C ILE A 173 -14.71 -6.35 -17.10
N PHE A 174 -14.11 -5.47 -17.91
CA PHE A 174 -14.72 -5.05 -19.15
C PHE A 174 -14.84 -6.20 -20.15
N THR A 175 -16.06 -6.39 -20.64
CA THR A 175 -16.34 -7.24 -21.80
C THR A 175 -17.28 -6.46 -22.72
N PRO A 176 -16.97 -6.36 -24.03
CA PRO A 176 -17.83 -5.67 -24.97
C PRO A 176 -19.25 -6.26 -24.94
N ASN A 177 -20.26 -5.40 -25.03
CA ASN A 177 -21.69 -5.77 -25.05
C ASN A 177 -22.25 -6.43 -23.78
N ASP A 178 -21.50 -6.46 -22.68
CA ASP A 178 -22.02 -6.92 -21.38
C ASP A 178 -22.45 -5.72 -20.51
N MET A 179 -23.76 -5.59 -20.28
CA MET A 179 -24.35 -4.52 -19.47
C MET A 179 -23.94 -4.59 -18.00
N HIS A 180 -23.87 -5.79 -17.41
CA HIS A 180 -23.56 -5.95 -15.99
C HIS A 180 -22.11 -5.58 -15.72
N ARG A 181 -21.21 -5.94 -16.63
CA ARG A 181 -19.79 -5.60 -16.55
C ARG A 181 -19.54 -4.13 -16.80
N LEU A 182 -20.22 -3.50 -17.76
CA LEU A 182 -20.12 -2.06 -17.99
C LEU A 182 -20.57 -1.24 -16.76
N ASP A 183 -21.66 -1.67 -16.11
CA ASP A 183 -22.13 -1.09 -14.84
C ASP A 183 -21.04 -1.17 -13.73
N LEU A 184 -20.35 -2.29 -13.60
CA LEU A 184 -19.21 -2.45 -12.67
C LEU A 184 -18.03 -1.52 -13.02
N VAL A 185 -17.70 -1.35 -14.32
CA VAL A 185 -16.67 -0.39 -14.76
C VAL A 185 -17.04 1.04 -14.35
N LEU A 186 -18.29 1.43 -14.55
CA LEU A 186 -18.78 2.75 -14.13
C LEU A 186 -18.71 2.93 -12.61
N VAL A 187 -19.00 1.87 -11.82
CA VAL A 187 -18.79 1.90 -10.36
C VAL A 187 -17.34 2.22 -10.02
N VAL A 188 -16.36 1.55 -10.63
CA VAL A 188 -14.93 1.85 -10.39
C VAL A 188 -14.60 3.31 -10.74
N LEU A 189 -15.05 3.77 -11.91
CA LEU A 189 -14.75 5.13 -12.40
C LEU A 189 -15.43 6.23 -11.57
N ARG A 190 -16.59 5.98 -10.97
CA ARG A 190 -17.27 6.92 -10.06
C ARG A 190 -16.45 7.25 -8.81
N PHE A 191 -15.62 6.33 -8.32
CA PHE A 191 -14.76 6.57 -7.15
C PHE A 191 -13.32 6.93 -7.56
N ALA A 192 -12.71 6.19 -8.50
CA ALA A 192 -11.31 6.37 -8.88
C ALA A 192 -11.08 7.39 -10.02
N GLY A 193 -12.09 7.66 -10.86
CA GLY A 193 -11.91 8.36 -12.14
C GLY A 193 -11.44 9.81 -12.02
N ARG A 194 -11.79 10.52 -10.95
CA ARG A 194 -11.25 11.88 -10.69
C ARG A 194 -9.74 11.84 -10.44
N LYS A 195 -9.28 10.87 -9.64
CA LYS A 195 -7.86 10.73 -9.29
C LYS A 195 -7.04 10.18 -10.46
N LEU A 196 -7.54 9.16 -11.15
CA LEU A 196 -6.91 8.62 -12.36
C LEU A 196 -6.65 9.71 -13.42
N ARG A 197 -7.63 10.58 -13.67
CA ARG A 197 -7.45 11.69 -14.63
C ARG A 197 -6.41 12.71 -14.21
N LYS A 198 -6.37 13.02 -12.91
CA LYS A 198 -5.44 14.01 -12.36
C LYS A 198 -4.00 13.50 -12.40
N ASP A 199 -3.80 12.23 -12.05
CA ASP A 199 -2.47 11.67 -11.83
C ASP A 199 -1.94 10.92 -13.08
N ASN A 200 -2.84 10.37 -13.92
CA ASN A 200 -2.56 9.49 -15.07
C ASN A 200 -3.50 9.76 -16.27
N LEU A 201 -3.51 10.99 -16.79
CA LEU A 201 -4.42 11.38 -17.89
C LEU A 201 -4.28 10.50 -19.16
N GLN A 202 -3.06 10.10 -19.50
CA GLN A 202 -2.79 9.31 -20.70
C GLN A 202 -3.40 7.91 -20.59
N ASP A 203 -3.05 7.17 -19.53
CA ASP A 203 -3.57 5.81 -19.29
C ASP A 203 -5.10 5.81 -19.18
N PHE A 204 -5.65 6.82 -18.51
CA PHE A 204 -7.10 7.00 -18.41
C PHE A 204 -7.76 7.20 -19.79
N SER A 205 -7.16 8.02 -20.65
CA SER A 205 -7.69 8.29 -21.99
C SER A 205 -7.61 7.06 -22.88
N GLU A 206 -6.50 6.32 -22.82
CA GLU A 206 -6.30 5.06 -23.56
C GLU A 206 -7.34 4.01 -23.16
N ILE A 207 -7.59 3.83 -21.87
CA ILE A 207 -8.61 2.90 -21.37
C ILE A 207 -9.98 3.30 -21.92
N LEU A 208 -10.37 4.56 -21.79
CA LEU A 208 -11.66 5.02 -22.31
C LEU A 208 -11.77 4.85 -23.83
N GLU A 209 -10.67 5.03 -24.56
CA GLU A 209 -10.64 4.81 -26.01
C GLU A 209 -10.87 3.33 -26.36
N VAL A 210 -10.20 2.40 -25.67
CA VAL A 210 -10.43 0.95 -25.83
C VAL A 210 -11.88 0.61 -25.51
N LEU A 211 -12.38 1.07 -24.36
CA LEU A 211 -13.75 0.81 -23.92
C LEU A 211 -14.81 1.31 -24.91
N THR A 212 -14.57 2.48 -25.54
CA THR A 212 -15.52 3.10 -26.51
C THR A 212 -15.38 2.56 -27.93
N LYS A 213 -14.19 2.14 -28.35
CA LYS A 213 -13.98 1.49 -29.65
C LYS A 213 -14.65 0.12 -29.70
N ASP A 214 -14.43 -0.71 -28.68
CA ASP A 214 -14.93 -2.08 -28.65
C ASP A 214 -16.46 -2.16 -28.51
N SER A 215 -17.09 -1.08 -28.01
CA SER A 215 -18.54 -0.97 -27.87
C SER A 215 -19.27 -0.46 -29.12
N ASN A 216 -18.58 0.19 -30.06
CA ASN A 216 -19.16 0.67 -31.33
C ASN A 216 -19.32 -0.43 -32.39
N VAL A 217 -18.78 -1.64 -32.16
CA VAL A 217 -18.82 -2.75 -33.13
C VAL A 217 -20.15 -3.51 -33.08
N ALA A 218 -20.97 -3.34 -32.05
CA ALA A 218 -22.25 -4.03 -31.90
C ALA A 218 -23.44 -3.11 -32.21
N GLY A 219 -23.92 -3.18 -33.45
CA GLY A 219 -24.97 -2.31 -34.00
C GLY A 219 -26.37 -2.42 -33.42
N GLU A 220 -26.63 -3.16 -32.33
CA GLU A 220 -27.96 -3.32 -31.72
C GLU A 220 -27.91 -3.44 -30.19
N ALA A 221 -27.20 -2.54 -29.52
CA ALA A 221 -27.18 -2.54 -28.05
C ALA A 221 -28.50 -2.01 -27.46
N SER A 222 -28.98 -2.63 -26.37
CA SER A 222 -30.19 -2.20 -25.66
C SER A 222 -30.09 -0.73 -25.19
N GLY A 223 -31.22 -0.02 -25.10
CA GLY A 223 -31.23 1.40 -24.69
C GLY A 223 -30.57 1.68 -23.32
N LYS A 224 -30.55 0.69 -22.42
CA LYS A 224 -29.83 0.77 -21.13
C LYS A 224 -28.31 0.74 -21.33
N TYR A 225 -27.81 -0.10 -22.23
CA TYR A 225 -26.38 -0.18 -22.53
C TYR A 225 -25.87 1.13 -23.16
N GLN A 226 -26.63 1.68 -24.11
CA GLN A 226 -26.33 2.99 -24.72
C GLN A 226 -26.29 4.12 -23.68
N PHE A 227 -27.20 4.10 -22.70
CA PHE A 227 -27.16 5.05 -21.59
C PHE A 227 -25.88 4.93 -20.76
N LEU A 228 -25.45 3.72 -20.40
CA LEU A 228 -24.22 3.48 -19.65
C LEU A 228 -22.97 3.93 -20.45
N LEU A 229 -22.95 3.69 -21.76
CA LEU A 229 -21.92 4.24 -22.64
C LEU A 229 -21.91 5.77 -22.64
N GLY A 230 -23.09 6.40 -22.68
CA GLY A 230 -23.21 7.85 -22.54
C GLY A 230 -22.66 8.37 -21.20
N GLU A 231 -22.85 7.63 -20.12
CA GLU A 231 -22.25 7.97 -18.82
C GLU A 231 -20.72 7.86 -18.84
N LEU A 232 -20.18 6.84 -19.52
CA LEU A 232 -18.75 6.67 -19.75
C LEU A 232 -18.17 7.84 -20.57
N GLU A 233 -18.86 8.29 -21.60
CA GLU A 233 -18.47 9.46 -22.40
C GLU A 233 -18.56 10.76 -21.60
N ASN A 234 -19.55 10.89 -20.72
CA ASN A 234 -19.64 12.04 -19.81
C ASN A 234 -18.46 12.06 -18.83
N LEU A 235 -18.02 10.90 -18.33
CA LEU A 235 -16.80 10.78 -17.52
C LEU A 235 -15.55 11.20 -18.31
N ARG A 236 -15.44 10.77 -19.58
CA ARG A 236 -14.39 11.21 -20.53
C ARG A 236 -14.35 12.74 -20.64
N ASN A 237 -15.51 13.34 -20.88
CA ASN A 237 -15.66 14.76 -21.17
C ASN A 237 -15.76 15.65 -19.91
N ASN A 238 -15.49 15.11 -18.73
CA ASN A 238 -15.55 15.81 -17.45
C ASN A 238 -16.91 16.46 -17.12
N LYS A 239 -18.00 15.86 -17.58
CA LYS A 239 -19.37 16.32 -17.31
C LYS A 239 -19.99 15.69 -16.07
N VAL A 240 -19.30 14.77 -15.41
CA VAL A 240 -19.82 14.03 -14.24
C VAL A 240 -19.41 14.68 -12.93
N ASN A 241 -20.37 14.87 -12.05
CA ASN A 241 -20.15 15.32 -10.68
C ASN A 241 -19.80 14.11 -9.79
N PHE A 242 -18.64 14.15 -9.12
CA PHE A 242 -18.17 13.05 -8.24
C PHE A 242 -18.71 13.23 -6.81
N THR A 243 -20.01 13.49 -6.67
CA THR A 243 -20.67 13.65 -5.36
C THR A 243 -20.56 12.40 -4.50
N ALA A 244 -20.36 11.23 -5.08
CA ALA A 244 -20.12 10.00 -4.32
C ALA A 244 -18.94 10.13 -3.33
N LEU A 245 -17.92 10.92 -3.66
CA LEU A 245 -16.74 11.10 -2.80
C LEU A 245 -16.98 11.99 -1.57
N SER A 246 -18.02 12.84 -1.56
CA SER A 246 -18.31 13.69 -0.40
C SER A 246 -18.72 12.88 0.83
N HIS A 247 -19.29 11.69 0.62
CA HIS A 247 -19.63 10.73 1.70
C HIS A 247 -18.40 10.25 2.49
N PHE A 248 -17.18 10.48 1.99
CA PHE A 248 -15.95 10.02 2.63
C PHE A 248 -15.07 11.17 3.15
N GLU A 249 -15.58 12.40 3.20
CA GLU A 249 -14.80 13.55 3.69
C GLU A 249 -14.27 13.35 5.11
N ALA A 250 -15.06 12.75 6.01
CA ALA A 250 -14.62 12.39 7.34
C ALA A 250 -13.46 11.37 7.33
N ASN A 251 -13.54 10.34 6.48
CA ASN A 251 -12.47 9.36 6.30
C ASN A 251 -11.18 10.00 5.75
N PHE A 252 -11.28 10.90 4.76
CA PHE A 252 -10.14 11.67 4.27
C PHE A 252 -9.55 12.58 5.34
N GLY A 253 -10.40 13.20 6.15
CA GLY A 253 -9.99 14.03 7.29
C GLY A 253 -9.20 13.20 8.30
N TRP A 254 -9.77 12.08 8.74
CA TRP A 254 -9.15 11.18 9.70
C TRP A 254 -7.79 10.64 9.23
N LEU A 255 -7.66 10.20 7.97
CA LEU A 255 -6.37 9.75 7.42
C LEU A 255 -5.29 10.84 7.42
N LYS A 256 -5.66 12.13 7.42
CA LYS A 256 -4.73 13.26 7.43
C LYS A 256 -4.41 13.78 8.83
N SER A 257 -5.37 13.72 9.76
CA SER A 257 -5.27 14.40 11.06
C SER A 257 -5.24 13.45 12.27
N SER A 258 -5.46 12.14 12.08
CA SER A 258 -5.44 11.18 13.19
C SER A 258 -4.13 11.20 13.95
N ASN A 259 -4.23 11.11 15.28
CA ASN A 259 -3.05 11.06 16.14
C ASN A 259 -2.22 9.80 15.90
N LEU A 260 -2.85 8.70 15.48
CA LEU A 260 -2.17 7.44 15.17
C LEU A 260 -1.21 7.57 13.99
N LEU A 261 -1.55 8.40 13.01
CA LEU A 261 -0.80 8.55 11.76
C LEU A 261 0.18 9.74 11.80
N LYS A 262 0.28 10.44 12.93
CA LYS A 262 1.23 11.55 13.10
C LYS A 262 2.66 11.07 12.83
N GLY A 263 3.35 11.77 11.93
CA GLY A 263 4.73 11.46 11.55
C GLY A 263 4.88 10.31 10.54
N ARG A 264 3.79 9.68 10.09
CA ARG A 264 3.82 8.59 9.08
C ARG A 264 3.75 9.08 7.63
N GLY A 265 3.65 10.39 7.42
CA GLY A 265 3.52 10.97 6.07
C GLY A 265 2.11 10.83 5.52
N THR A 266 1.97 10.96 4.21
CA THR A 266 0.68 10.79 3.52
C THR A 266 0.49 9.33 3.10
N PRO A 267 -0.75 8.86 2.85
CA PRO A 267 -0.98 7.55 2.28
C PRO A 267 -0.19 7.30 0.98
N GLU A 268 0.00 8.35 0.16
CA GLU A 268 0.78 8.30 -1.08
C GLU A 268 2.28 8.07 -0.85
N ASP A 269 2.81 8.40 0.34
CA ASP A 269 4.18 8.07 0.72
C ASP A 269 4.33 6.58 1.08
N SER A 270 3.25 5.93 1.50
CA SER A 270 3.17 4.50 1.80
C SER A 270 2.54 3.70 0.65
N LEU A 271 2.54 4.26 -0.56
CA LEU A 271 1.87 3.67 -1.72
C LEU A 271 2.42 2.27 -1.98
N LEU A 272 1.51 1.30 -1.90
CA LEU A 272 1.80 -0.07 -2.25
C LEU A 272 2.01 -0.13 -3.76
N GLN A 273 3.27 -0.21 -4.16
CA GLN A 273 3.60 -0.62 -5.50
C GLN A 273 3.38 -2.12 -5.54
N VAL A 274 2.19 -2.52 -5.97
CA VAL A 274 1.96 -3.85 -6.56
C VAL A 274 2.34 -3.69 -8.03
N PRO A 275 3.60 -3.97 -8.44
CA PRO A 275 3.86 -4.23 -9.84
C PRO A 275 3.22 -5.58 -10.08
N VAL A 276 2.04 -5.70 -10.71
CA VAL A 276 1.51 -6.96 -11.27
C VAL A 276 0.00 -6.85 -11.48
N ASN A 277 -0.47 -7.43 -12.58
CA ASN A 277 -1.87 -7.73 -12.84
C ASN A 277 -2.41 -8.64 -11.72
N MET A 278 -3.21 -8.08 -10.81
CA MET A 278 -3.83 -8.81 -9.68
C MET A 278 -4.70 -10.02 -10.12
N PHE A 279 -5.03 -10.12 -11.41
CA PHE A 279 -5.82 -11.21 -11.99
C PHE A 279 -5.00 -12.34 -12.59
N ASP A 280 -3.67 -12.25 -12.62
CA ASP A 280 -2.81 -13.33 -13.09
C ASP A 280 -2.15 -14.06 -11.90
N PRO A 281 -2.60 -15.30 -11.58
CA PRO A 281 -2.14 -16.06 -10.41
C PRO A 281 -0.63 -16.25 -10.36
N GLU A 282 0.00 -16.52 -11.51
CA GLU A 282 1.44 -16.77 -11.55
C GLU A 282 2.24 -15.54 -11.14
N GLN A 283 1.73 -14.36 -11.47
CA GLN A 283 2.41 -13.13 -11.10
C GLN A 283 2.17 -12.77 -9.63
N VAL A 284 0.98 -13.04 -9.11
CA VAL A 284 0.66 -12.88 -7.69
C VAL A 284 1.58 -13.77 -6.84
N ASP A 285 1.80 -15.01 -7.25
CA ASP A 285 2.72 -15.91 -6.55
C ASP A 285 4.17 -15.40 -6.57
N ARG A 286 4.64 -14.79 -7.67
CA ARG A 286 5.96 -14.14 -7.71
C ARG A 286 6.09 -12.95 -6.75
N LEU A 287 5.00 -12.31 -6.35
CA LEU A 287 5.04 -11.25 -5.34
C LEU A 287 5.34 -11.79 -3.95
N LYS A 288 4.97 -13.05 -3.68
CA LYS A 288 5.21 -13.71 -2.39
C LYS A 288 6.69 -13.92 -2.10
N ASP A 289 7.54 -13.86 -3.13
CA ASP A 289 9.00 -13.91 -3.00
C ASP A 289 9.61 -12.56 -2.59
N ILE A 290 8.88 -11.45 -2.75
CA ILE A 290 9.41 -10.12 -2.45
C ILE A 290 9.58 -9.96 -0.93
N PRO A 291 10.71 -9.44 -0.44
CA PRO A 291 10.97 -9.32 1.00
C PRO A 291 9.88 -8.61 1.81
N TRP A 292 9.19 -7.61 1.23
CA TRP A 292 8.11 -6.91 1.92
C TRP A 292 6.82 -7.72 2.05
N TRP A 293 6.63 -8.73 1.21
CA TRP A 293 5.49 -9.65 1.29
C TRP A 293 5.68 -10.71 2.37
N ARG A 294 6.91 -11.20 2.57
CA ARG A 294 7.23 -12.27 3.55
C ARG A 294 7.27 -11.81 5.02
N GLY A 295 6.89 -10.56 5.29
CA GLY A 295 7.04 -9.96 6.63
C GLY A 295 8.50 -9.72 7.02
N ALA A 296 9.44 -9.82 6.07
CA ALA A 296 10.84 -9.46 6.31
C ALA A 296 11.05 -7.93 6.29
N SER A 297 10.03 -7.16 5.89
CA SER A 297 10.00 -5.71 6.10
C SER A 297 8.73 -5.32 6.84
N GLY A 298 8.80 -5.29 8.17
CA GLY A 298 7.82 -4.59 8.98
C GLY A 298 7.70 -3.15 8.51
N GLY A 299 6.59 -2.80 7.88
CA GLY A 299 6.44 -1.52 7.20
C GLY A 299 7.35 -1.39 5.97
N ILE A 300 6.94 -0.57 5.01
CA ILE A 300 7.92 0.11 4.17
C ILE A 300 8.64 1.10 5.10
N ARG A 301 9.61 0.59 5.86
CA ARG A 301 10.67 1.36 6.46
C ARG A 301 11.73 1.45 5.39
N VAL A 302 11.75 2.55 4.64
CA VAL A 302 13.01 3.09 4.11
C VAL A 302 13.82 3.61 5.31
N THR A 303 14.16 2.72 6.23
CA THR A 303 15.19 2.85 7.25
C THR A 303 15.70 1.44 7.49
N ALA A 304 16.80 1.11 6.81
CA ALA A 304 17.83 0.16 7.25
C ALA A 304 17.39 -0.96 8.19
N THR A 305 17.14 -2.14 7.66
CA THR A 305 17.37 -3.39 8.39
C THR A 305 18.10 -4.31 7.43
N THR A 306 19.40 -4.34 7.62
CA THR A 306 20.29 -5.25 6.95
C THR A 306 20.94 -6.11 8.04
N SER A 307 21.18 -7.38 7.74
CA SER A 307 21.71 -8.41 8.65
C SER A 307 22.90 -7.92 9.50
N LYS A 308 23.21 -8.58 10.63
CA LYS A 308 24.31 -8.20 11.56
C LYS A 308 25.69 -7.97 10.89
N ALA A 309 25.91 -8.45 9.67
CA ALA A 309 27.10 -8.15 8.86
C ALA A 309 26.96 -6.85 8.04
N GLU A 310 25.78 -6.57 7.50
CA GLU A 310 25.46 -5.39 6.71
C GLU A 310 25.17 -4.14 7.58
N ASP A 311 24.78 -4.29 8.86
CA ASP A 311 24.67 -3.17 9.81
C ASP A 311 26.02 -2.43 9.99
N SER A 312 27.13 -3.17 9.88
CA SER A 312 28.49 -2.60 9.88
C SER A 312 28.76 -1.76 8.63
N GLU A 313 28.34 -2.26 7.46
CA GLU A 313 28.52 -1.56 6.19
C GLU A 313 27.58 -0.35 6.07
N HIS A 314 26.32 -0.50 6.48
CA HIS A 314 25.35 0.58 6.52
C HIS A 314 25.79 1.70 7.47
N ALA A 315 26.31 1.36 8.65
CA ALA A 315 26.91 2.33 9.57
C ALA A 315 28.15 3.03 8.98
N ARG A 316 28.98 2.29 8.23
CA ARG A 316 30.13 2.86 7.49
C ARG A 316 29.67 3.83 6.40
N LEU A 317 28.64 3.47 5.62
CA LEU A 317 28.08 4.30 4.57
C LEU A 317 27.40 5.56 5.12
N LEU A 318 26.76 5.49 6.29
CA LEU A 318 26.23 6.67 6.98
C LEU A 318 27.33 7.65 7.39
N LYS A 319 28.45 7.15 7.92
CA LYS A 319 29.63 7.98 8.25
C LYS A 319 30.23 8.60 6.99
N LEU A 320 30.29 7.86 5.89
CA LEU A 320 30.75 8.35 4.58
C LEU A 320 29.81 9.45 4.05
N ALA A 321 28.49 9.26 4.16
CA ALA A 321 27.49 10.24 3.75
C ALA A 321 27.63 11.55 4.53
N ALA A 322 27.89 11.48 5.85
CA ALA A 322 28.16 12.64 6.68
C ALA A 322 29.43 13.37 6.24
N LYS A 323 30.51 12.64 5.91
CA LYS A 323 31.76 13.21 5.37
C LYS A 323 31.53 13.92 4.03
N MET A 324 30.64 13.39 3.20
CA MET A 324 30.24 13.99 1.91
C MET A 324 29.16 15.07 2.06
N LYS A 325 28.92 15.57 3.29
CA LYS A 325 27.99 16.66 3.61
C LYS A 325 26.54 16.37 3.18
N MET A 326 26.11 15.11 3.22
CA MET A 326 24.71 14.74 3.02
C MET A 326 23.89 15.06 4.28
N ASN A 327 23.35 16.27 4.32
CA ASN A 327 22.72 16.87 5.50
C ASN A 327 21.23 16.48 5.69
N THR A 328 20.54 16.08 4.63
CA THR A 328 19.13 15.62 4.70
C THR A 328 19.02 14.10 4.64
N ASP A 329 18.05 13.50 5.32
CA ASP A 329 17.87 12.05 5.33
C ASP A 329 17.56 11.46 3.95
N LEU A 330 16.88 12.23 3.09
CA LEU A 330 16.69 11.87 1.68
C LEU A 330 18.03 11.72 0.93
N ARG A 331 18.93 12.70 1.06
CA ARG A 331 20.25 12.64 0.43
C ARG A 331 21.10 11.50 0.97
N LYS A 332 21.03 11.21 2.28
CA LYS A 332 21.69 10.05 2.89
C LYS A 332 21.14 8.74 2.31
N SER A 333 19.82 8.61 2.18
CA SER A 333 19.17 7.43 1.60
C SER A 333 19.56 7.20 0.13
N ILE A 334 19.52 8.25 -0.69
CA ILE A 334 19.98 8.19 -2.10
C ILE A 334 21.46 7.80 -2.18
N PHE A 335 22.30 8.38 -1.30
CA PHE A 335 23.72 8.09 -1.25
C PHE A 335 23.99 6.63 -0.89
N ILE A 336 23.30 6.10 0.12
CA ILE A 336 23.42 4.69 0.52
C ILE A 336 22.93 3.77 -0.61
N ALA A 337 21.85 4.12 -1.28
CA ALA A 337 21.35 3.38 -2.44
C ALA A 337 22.35 3.32 -3.59
N LEU A 338 23.11 4.40 -3.81
CA LEU A 338 24.15 4.49 -4.84
C LEU A 338 25.43 3.75 -4.46
N MET A 339 25.91 3.92 -3.23
CA MET A 339 27.22 3.41 -2.79
C MET A 339 27.16 1.95 -2.33
N GLY A 340 26.01 1.47 -1.88
CA GLY A 340 25.81 0.08 -1.51
C GLY A 340 25.38 -0.83 -2.66
N ALA A 341 25.20 -0.29 -3.87
CA ALA A 341 24.79 -1.08 -5.02
C ALA A 341 25.99 -1.84 -5.62
N GLU A 342 25.77 -3.10 -5.97
CA GLU A 342 26.78 -3.96 -6.58
C GLU A 342 27.04 -3.64 -8.06
N ASP A 343 25.99 -3.24 -8.80
CA ASP A 343 26.06 -2.89 -10.21
C ASP A 343 25.10 -1.74 -10.57
N TYR A 344 25.27 -1.14 -11.74
CA TYR A 344 24.48 0.01 -12.18
C TYR A 344 22.97 -0.29 -12.27
N LYS A 345 22.59 -1.52 -12.65
CA LYS A 345 21.18 -1.96 -12.66
C LYS A 345 20.61 -2.04 -11.25
N HIS A 346 21.39 -2.59 -10.33
CA HIS A 346 21.02 -2.68 -8.91
C HIS A 346 20.87 -1.27 -8.30
N ALA A 347 21.74 -0.33 -8.68
CA ALA A 347 21.65 1.06 -8.25
C ALA A 347 20.37 1.74 -8.75
N VAL A 348 20.00 1.56 -10.02
CA VAL A 348 18.75 2.09 -10.58
C VAL A 348 17.54 1.53 -9.86
N PHE A 349 17.52 0.23 -9.58
CA PHE A 349 16.45 -0.41 -8.80
C PHE A 349 16.34 0.20 -7.40
N ARG A 350 17.44 0.28 -6.65
CA ARG A 350 17.46 0.86 -5.28
C ARG A 350 17.06 2.33 -5.27
N LEU A 351 17.49 3.11 -6.26
CA LEU A 351 17.06 4.49 -6.43
C LEU A 351 15.56 4.59 -6.70
N GLY A 352 15.03 3.70 -7.52
CA GLY A 352 13.58 3.55 -7.73
C GLY A 352 12.83 3.31 -6.42
N GLN A 353 13.36 2.46 -5.53
CA GLN A 353 12.78 2.21 -4.20
C GLN A 353 12.80 3.45 -3.31
N VAL A 354 13.93 4.19 -3.29
CA VAL A 354 14.05 5.41 -2.47
C VAL A 354 13.13 6.53 -2.96
N ILE A 355 13.02 6.71 -4.27
CA ILE A 355 12.26 7.81 -4.87
C ILE A 355 10.77 7.47 -4.92
N GLY A 356 10.43 6.21 -5.20
CA GLY A 356 9.08 5.76 -5.44
C GLY A 356 8.42 6.56 -6.56
N SER A 357 7.13 6.88 -6.39
CA SER A 357 6.35 7.67 -7.36
C SER A 357 6.47 9.19 -7.13
N ARG A 358 7.55 9.68 -6.51
CA ARG A 358 7.70 11.10 -6.14
C ARG A 358 8.59 11.85 -7.15
N PRO A 359 8.03 12.36 -8.26
CA PRO A 359 8.84 13.02 -9.30
C PRO A 359 9.56 14.27 -8.81
N LYS A 360 9.07 14.92 -7.74
CA LYS A 360 9.71 16.09 -7.12
C LYS A 360 11.09 15.77 -6.53
N LEU A 361 11.39 14.50 -6.27
CA LEU A 361 12.67 14.07 -5.67
C LEU A 361 13.73 13.72 -6.72
N VAL A 362 13.33 13.53 -7.99
CA VAL A 362 14.23 13.24 -9.12
C VAL A 362 15.43 14.22 -9.21
N PRO A 363 15.27 15.54 -9.02
CA PRO A 363 16.39 16.48 -9.01
C PRO A 363 17.44 16.18 -7.92
N GLN A 364 17.03 15.69 -6.75
CA GLN A 364 17.98 15.37 -5.67
C GLN A 364 18.85 14.18 -6.05
N VAL A 365 18.30 13.21 -6.79
CA VAL A 365 19.05 12.04 -7.26
C VAL A 365 20.11 12.45 -8.27
N ALA A 366 19.74 13.32 -9.23
CA ALA A 366 20.70 13.89 -10.17
C ALA A 366 21.84 14.66 -9.48
N VAL A 367 21.50 15.47 -8.46
CA VAL A 367 22.49 16.23 -7.68
C VAL A 367 23.42 15.30 -6.90
N VAL A 368 22.88 14.31 -6.18
CA VAL A 368 23.70 13.38 -5.38
C VAL A 368 24.58 12.52 -6.29
N LEU A 369 24.04 12.01 -7.40
CA LEU A 369 24.79 11.20 -8.37
C LEU A 369 26.02 11.97 -8.89
N LEU A 370 25.83 13.21 -9.35
CA LEU A 370 26.92 14.04 -9.87
C LEU A 370 27.88 14.49 -8.77
N HIS A 371 27.36 14.79 -7.57
CA HIS A 371 28.18 15.12 -6.42
C HIS A 371 29.12 13.97 -6.05
N CYS A 372 28.63 12.73 -6.06
CA CYS A 372 29.46 11.54 -5.86
C CYS A 372 30.51 11.39 -6.97
N ALA A 373 30.09 11.51 -8.23
CA ALA A 373 30.98 11.36 -9.39
C ALA A 373 32.16 12.35 -9.39
N ILE A 374 31.93 13.61 -8.97
CA ILE A 374 32.99 14.64 -8.91
C ILE A 374 33.96 14.41 -7.75
N HIS A 375 33.46 13.85 -6.64
CA HIS A 375 34.28 13.65 -5.45
C HIS A 375 35.16 12.38 -5.53
N GLU A 376 34.96 11.53 -6.53
CA GLU A 376 35.86 10.40 -6.82
C GLU A 376 37.27 10.83 -7.22
N ASN A 377 38.27 10.02 -6.85
CA ASN A 377 39.67 10.32 -7.18
C ASN A 377 39.98 10.10 -8.67
N SER A 378 39.29 9.16 -9.31
CA SER A 378 39.45 8.86 -10.73
C SER A 378 38.08 8.73 -11.39
N PHE A 379 38.04 8.89 -12.71
CA PHE A 379 36.80 8.79 -13.46
C PHE A 379 36.20 7.38 -13.36
N ASN A 380 35.08 7.25 -12.65
CA ASN A 380 34.37 6.00 -12.52
C ASN A 380 33.19 5.90 -13.51
N ARG A 381 33.27 4.95 -14.44
CA ARG A 381 32.23 4.69 -15.47
C ARG A 381 30.89 4.25 -14.89
N TYR A 382 30.85 3.76 -13.66
CA TYR A 382 29.64 3.35 -12.95
C TYR A 382 28.59 4.47 -12.93
N TYR A 383 28.96 5.68 -12.51
CA TYR A 383 28.02 6.80 -12.40
C TYR A 383 27.45 7.23 -13.76
N CYS A 384 28.24 7.13 -14.84
CA CYS A 384 27.76 7.38 -16.20
C CYS A 384 26.74 6.32 -16.65
N ARG A 385 26.99 5.04 -16.33
CA ARG A 385 26.04 3.95 -16.65
C ARG A 385 24.74 4.09 -15.86
N VAL A 386 24.81 4.46 -14.58
CA VAL A 386 23.61 4.74 -13.76
C VAL A 386 22.83 5.92 -14.35
N GLY A 387 23.51 7.03 -14.64
CA GLY A 387 22.87 8.21 -15.25
C GLY A 387 22.19 7.88 -16.58
N LYS A 388 22.87 7.13 -17.45
CA LYS A 388 22.31 6.68 -18.74
C LYS A 388 21.09 5.79 -18.55
N ALA A 389 21.19 4.78 -17.69
CA ALA A 389 20.07 3.86 -17.42
C ALA A 389 18.86 4.59 -16.82
N LEU A 390 19.06 5.60 -15.97
CA LEU A 390 17.98 6.45 -15.45
C LEU A 390 17.27 7.26 -16.55
N THR A 391 18.02 7.74 -17.55
CA THR A 391 17.43 8.47 -18.69
C THR A 391 16.71 7.58 -19.69
N GLU A 392 17.03 6.29 -19.71
CA GLU A 392 16.41 5.28 -20.57
C GLU A 392 15.18 4.61 -19.94
N LEU A 393 14.80 5.01 -18.71
CA LEU A 393 13.59 4.50 -18.05
C LEU A 393 12.32 4.81 -18.85
N PRO A 394 11.36 3.87 -18.91
CA PRO A 394 10.16 4.02 -19.71
C PRO A 394 9.24 5.16 -19.22
N GLY A 395 8.47 5.71 -20.14
CA GLY A 395 7.48 6.76 -19.87
C GLY A 395 8.11 8.14 -19.59
N THR A 396 7.42 8.95 -18.76
CA THR A 396 7.88 10.33 -18.47
C THR A 396 9.09 10.38 -17.54
N TRP A 397 9.48 9.27 -16.91
CA TRP A 397 10.58 9.19 -15.96
C TRP A 397 11.94 9.44 -16.61
N GLY A 398 12.24 8.82 -17.75
CA GLY A 398 13.49 9.05 -18.47
C GLY A 398 13.72 10.52 -18.83
N SER A 399 12.67 11.20 -19.32
CA SER A 399 12.70 12.63 -19.63
C SER A 399 12.92 13.50 -18.38
N ARG A 400 12.27 13.17 -17.25
CA ARG A 400 12.47 13.87 -15.97
C ARG A 400 13.90 13.73 -15.46
N TYR A 401 14.49 12.53 -15.51
CA TYR A 401 15.90 12.32 -15.14
C TYR A 401 16.85 13.06 -16.08
N SER A 402 16.57 13.06 -17.38
CA SER A 402 17.37 13.79 -18.37
C SER A 402 17.39 15.29 -18.09
N HIS A 403 16.22 15.89 -17.85
CA HIS A 403 16.10 17.30 -17.49
C HIS A 403 16.77 17.63 -16.15
N ALA A 404 16.59 16.77 -15.14
CA ALA A 404 17.22 16.93 -13.83
C ALA A 404 18.75 16.85 -13.88
N LEU A 405 19.31 15.88 -14.61
CA LEU A 405 20.75 15.71 -14.80
C LEU A 405 21.35 16.90 -15.56
N ARG A 406 20.69 17.37 -16.61
CA ARG A 406 21.12 18.56 -17.35
C ARG A 406 21.18 19.78 -16.44
N ASN A 407 20.13 20.04 -15.67
CA ASN A 407 20.09 21.19 -14.77
C ASN A 407 21.13 21.11 -13.65
N ALA A 408 21.35 19.91 -13.10
CA ALA A 408 22.37 19.70 -12.08
C ALA A 408 23.79 19.89 -12.66
N LEU A 409 24.05 19.37 -13.86
CA LEU A 409 25.32 19.55 -14.56
C LEU A 409 25.59 21.02 -14.89
N THR A 410 24.60 21.76 -15.40
CA THR A 410 24.75 23.20 -15.69
C THR A 410 25.14 23.97 -14.43
N LYS A 411 24.53 23.67 -13.28
CA LYS A 411 24.89 24.31 -12.00
C LYS A 411 26.32 23.96 -11.56
N LEU A 412 26.75 22.72 -11.76
CA LEU A 412 28.12 22.30 -11.45
C LEU A 412 29.15 22.98 -12.35
N LEU A 413 28.84 23.13 -13.64
CA LEU A 413 29.68 23.86 -14.59
C LEU A 413 29.80 25.34 -14.24
N GLN A 414 28.72 25.99 -13.78
CA GLN A 414 28.77 27.37 -13.27
C GLN A 414 29.70 27.50 -12.05
N GLN A 415 29.82 26.45 -11.25
CA GLN A 415 30.66 26.38 -10.06
C GLN A 415 32.01 25.70 -10.32
N CYS A 416 32.40 25.47 -11.59
CA CYS A 416 33.61 24.70 -11.92
C CYS A 416 34.88 25.26 -11.27
N HIS A 417 34.96 26.59 -11.15
CA HIS A 417 36.06 27.31 -10.51
C HIS A 417 36.23 27.00 -9.02
N THR A 418 35.20 26.47 -8.35
CA THR A 418 35.27 26.11 -6.93
C THR A 418 35.82 24.70 -6.69
N TYR A 419 35.93 23.88 -7.74
CA TYR A 419 36.41 22.50 -7.62
C TYR A 419 37.92 22.43 -7.85
N PRO A 420 38.68 21.79 -6.93
CA PRO A 420 40.11 21.63 -7.11
C PRO A 420 40.40 20.70 -8.29
N VAL A 421 41.37 21.08 -9.12
CA VAL A 421 41.89 20.21 -10.19
C VAL A 421 42.64 19.05 -9.53
N LYS A 422 42.04 17.86 -9.57
CA LYS A 422 42.67 16.62 -9.13
C LYS A 422 43.71 16.22 -10.20
N ARG A 423 44.96 16.06 -9.78
CA ARG A 423 46.06 15.60 -10.66
C ARG A 423 46.01 14.10 -10.85
#